data_AF-A0A366FTQ9-F1
#
_entry.id   AF-A0A366FTQ9-F1
#
_cell.length_a   1.000
_cell.length_b   1.000
_cell.length_c   1.000
_cell.angle_alpha   90.00
_cell.angle_beta   90.00
_cell.angle_gamma   90.00
#
_symmetry.space_group_name_H-M   'P 1'
#
loop_
_entity.id
_entity.type
_entity.pdbx_description
1 polymer ?
#
loop_
_entity_poly.entity_id
_entity_poly.type
_entity_poly.pdbx_seq_one_letter_code
_entity_poly.pdbx_strand_id
1 'polypeptide(L)'
;MSLDRFKASPVGALIGPILTSEEMIRRMEAKSESDRPAVEAVGKEIEARVGSLNDEDKQSVGRWVKEVLAPRGWRPDRKGRLAPGHFFSKGTIYRRTASTAASDDGAARLAAAQALVKRLPHPPISSDELVSERRRAFEGER
;
A
#
# COMPACT_ATOMS: atom_id res chain seq x y z
N MET A 1 1.07 -25.95 -9.37
CA MET A 1 1.71 -26.54 -8.15
C MET A 1 1.31 -25.77 -6.87
N SER A 2 1.20 -26.42 -5.70
CA SER A 2 0.98 -25.72 -4.40
C SER A 2 2.28 -25.07 -3.90
N LEU A 3 2.17 -23.94 -3.20
CA LEU A 3 3.36 -23.17 -2.76
C LEU A 3 4.25 -23.97 -1.81
N ASP A 4 3.68 -24.69 -0.85
CA ASP A 4 4.44 -25.55 0.08
C ASP A 4 5.20 -26.66 -0.66
N ARG A 5 4.57 -27.24 -1.69
CA ARG A 5 5.22 -28.24 -2.54
C ARG A 5 6.38 -27.64 -3.33
N PHE A 6 6.25 -26.39 -3.78
CA PHE A 6 7.32 -25.66 -4.46
C PHE A 6 8.47 -25.36 -3.51
N LYS A 7 8.19 -24.88 -2.28
CA LYS A 7 9.20 -24.63 -1.24
C LYS A 7 9.99 -25.90 -0.88
N ALA A 8 9.32 -27.06 -0.86
CA ALA A 8 9.94 -28.35 -0.60
C ALA A 8 10.72 -28.94 -1.79
N SER A 9 10.63 -28.33 -2.98
CA SER A 9 11.37 -28.79 -4.16
C SER A 9 12.84 -28.37 -4.11
N PRO A 10 13.74 -29.05 -4.86
CA PRO A 10 15.15 -28.65 -4.96
C PRO A 10 15.34 -27.19 -5.41
N VAL A 11 14.48 -26.73 -6.32
CA VAL A 11 14.44 -25.34 -6.79
C VAL A 11 14.01 -24.39 -5.68
N GLY A 12 12.97 -24.75 -4.92
CA GLY A 12 12.50 -23.98 -3.78
C GLY A 12 13.54 -23.85 -2.67
N ALA A 13 14.33 -24.90 -2.43
CA ALA A 13 15.43 -24.88 -1.45
C ALA A 13 16.56 -23.91 -1.86
N LEU A 14 16.82 -23.77 -3.17
CA LEU A 14 17.81 -22.82 -3.69
C LEU A 14 17.32 -21.37 -3.66
N ILE A 15 16.03 -21.15 -3.96
CA ILE A 15 15.43 -19.82 -4.05
C ILE A 15 15.03 -19.27 -2.68
N GLY A 16 14.64 -20.14 -1.75
CA GLY A 16 14.15 -19.75 -0.43
C GLY A 16 15.08 -18.80 0.32
N PRO A 17 16.37 -19.12 0.50
CA PRO A 17 17.33 -18.24 1.18
C PRO A 17 17.48 -16.87 0.52
N ILE A 18 17.28 -16.77 -0.79
CA ILE A 18 17.34 -15.51 -1.53
C ILE A 18 16.13 -14.64 -1.17
N LEU A 19 14.93 -15.23 -1.23
CA LEU A 19 13.68 -14.52 -0.99
C LEU A 19 13.47 -14.14 0.48
N THR A 20 14.06 -14.89 1.42
CA THR A 20 13.97 -14.62 2.85
C THR A 20 15.14 -13.79 3.40
N SER A 21 16.15 -13.47 2.59
CA SER A 21 17.26 -12.60 3.00
C SER A 21 16.79 -11.16 3.19
N GLU A 22 17.10 -10.58 4.36
CA GLU A 22 16.77 -9.19 4.70
C GLU A 22 17.30 -8.19 3.67
N GLU A 23 18.49 -8.42 3.11
CA GLU A 23 19.04 -7.58 2.04
C GLU A 23 18.15 -7.60 0.80
N MET A 24 17.71 -8.80 0.40
CA MET A 24 16.91 -8.98 -0.79
C MET A 24 15.50 -8.41 -0.61
N ILE A 25 14.94 -8.56 0.59
CA ILE A 25 13.68 -7.96 0.97
C ILE A 25 13.74 -6.44 0.85
N ARG A 26 14.77 -5.79 1.40
CA ARG A 26 14.95 -4.34 1.26
C ARG A 26 15.04 -3.90 -0.20
N ARG A 27 15.71 -4.68 -1.05
CA ARG A 27 15.75 -4.41 -2.50
C ARG A 27 14.37 -4.54 -3.16
N MET A 28 13.58 -5.56 -2.79
CA MET A 28 12.21 -5.74 -3.27
C MET A 28 11.29 -4.59 -2.84
N GLU A 29 11.44 -4.12 -1.60
CA GLU A 29 10.73 -2.95 -1.06
C GLU A 29 11.10 -1.69 -1.83
N ALA A 30 12.39 -1.38 -1.98
CA ALA A 30 12.86 -0.20 -2.70
C ALA A 30 12.41 -0.17 -4.17
N LYS A 31 12.33 -1.33 -4.84
CA LYS A 31 11.76 -1.43 -6.19
C LYS A 31 10.27 -1.11 -6.19
N SER A 32 9.53 -1.63 -5.22
CA SER A 32 8.10 -1.38 -5.07
C SER A 32 7.81 0.10 -4.78
N GLU A 33 8.65 0.77 -3.97
CA GLU A 33 8.58 2.23 -3.74
C GLU A 33 8.79 3.04 -5.02
N SER A 34 9.67 2.56 -5.90
CA SER A 34 9.94 3.19 -7.20
C SER A 34 8.90 2.83 -8.28
N ASP A 35 7.75 2.26 -7.89
CA ASP A 35 6.70 1.78 -8.79
C ASP A 35 7.17 0.68 -9.76
N ARG A 36 8.19 -0.09 -9.37
CA ARG A 36 8.73 -1.19 -10.17
C ARG A 36 8.35 -2.55 -9.56
N PRO A 37 8.20 -3.61 -10.38
CA PRO A 37 7.84 -4.92 -9.86
C PRO A 37 8.88 -5.46 -8.88
N ALA A 38 8.45 -5.93 -7.71
CA ALA A 38 9.35 -6.49 -6.68
C ALA A 38 10.19 -7.67 -7.22
N VAL A 39 9.59 -8.46 -8.10
CA VAL A 39 10.24 -9.62 -8.74
C VAL A 39 11.45 -9.24 -9.61
N GLU A 40 11.57 -7.97 -10.00
CA GLU A 40 12.73 -7.49 -10.76
C GLU A 40 14.01 -7.50 -9.91
N ALA A 41 13.90 -7.26 -8.60
CA ALA A 41 15.06 -7.29 -7.69
C ALA A 41 15.65 -8.71 -7.56
N VAL A 42 14.78 -9.71 -7.47
CA VAL A 42 15.17 -11.12 -7.27
C VAL A 42 15.44 -11.86 -8.57
N GLY A 43 14.93 -11.35 -9.71
CA GLY A 43 15.00 -12.04 -11.00
C GLY A 43 16.42 -12.41 -11.42
N LYS A 44 17.38 -11.48 -11.33
CA LYS A 44 18.78 -11.73 -11.70
C LYS A 44 19.45 -12.77 -10.80
N GLU A 45 19.13 -12.75 -9.52
CA GLU A 45 19.80 -13.63 -8.55
C GLU A 45 19.22 -15.04 -8.55
N ILE A 46 17.92 -15.15 -8.84
CA ILE A 46 17.27 -16.44 -9.11
C ILE A 46 17.82 -17.01 -10.41
N GLU A 47 17.87 -16.24 -11.50
CA GLU A 47 18.44 -16.65 -12.78
C GLU A 47 19.88 -17.16 -12.63
N ALA A 48 20.72 -16.46 -11.85
CA ALA A 48 22.10 -16.90 -11.60
C ALA A 48 22.22 -18.25 -10.87
N ARG A 49 21.23 -18.61 -10.03
CA ARG A 49 21.26 -19.86 -9.23
C ARG A 49 20.56 -21.04 -9.89
N VAL A 50 19.42 -20.81 -10.56
CA VAL A 50 18.60 -21.89 -11.13
C VAL A 50 18.53 -21.86 -12.65
N GLY A 51 19.13 -20.86 -13.30
CA GLY A 51 19.15 -20.71 -14.75
C GLY A 51 17.79 -20.28 -15.28
N SER A 52 16.90 -21.23 -15.52
CA SER A 52 15.57 -20.99 -16.09
C SER A 52 14.47 -21.67 -15.27
N LEU A 53 13.38 -20.95 -15.03
CA LEU A 53 12.16 -21.52 -14.45
C LEU A 53 11.05 -21.62 -15.48
N ASN A 54 10.19 -22.62 -15.32
CA ASN A 54 8.93 -22.71 -16.06
C ASN A 54 7.92 -21.67 -15.53
N ASP A 55 6.82 -21.46 -16.26
CA ASP A 55 5.82 -20.46 -15.87
C ASP A 55 5.10 -20.78 -14.55
N GLU A 56 4.90 -22.05 -14.21
CA GLU A 56 4.29 -22.46 -12.94
C GLU A 56 5.17 -22.14 -11.72
N ASP A 57 6.47 -22.35 -11.84
CA ASP A 57 7.48 -22.05 -10.83
C ASP A 57 7.60 -20.53 -10.66
N LYS A 58 7.57 -19.78 -11.76
CA LYS A 58 7.54 -18.30 -11.72
C LYS A 58 6.32 -17.78 -10.98
N GLN A 59 5.15 -18.38 -11.20
CA GLN A 59 3.94 -18.03 -10.45
C GLN A 59 4.08 -18.37 -8.96
N SER A 60 4.70 -19.50 -8.63
CA SER A 60 4.96 -19.92 -7.25
C SER A 60 5.92 -18.95 -6.54
N VAL A 61 6.98 -18.51 -7.21
CA VAL A 61 7.88 -17.46 -6.70
C VAL A 61 7.12 -16.16 -6.43
N GLY A 62 6.26 -15.71 -7.35
CA GLY A 62 5.44 -14.51 -7.13
C GLY A 62 4.51 -14.64 -5.90
N ARG A 63 3.95 -15.83 -5.66
CA ARG A 63 3.16 -16.11 -4.44
C ARG A 63 4.03 -16.09 -3.19
N TRP A 64 5.25 -16.62 -3.25
CA TRP A 64 6.20 -16.57 -2.14
C TRP A 64 6.60 -15.12 -1.79
N VAL A 65 6.91 -14.29 -2.79
CA VAL A 65 7.20 -12.87 -2.59
C VAL A 65 6.04 -12.17 -1.88
N LYS A 66 4.80 -12.49 -2.23
CA LYS A 66 3.61 -11.98 -1.52
C LYS A 66 3.62 -12.40 -0.04
N GLU A 67 3.92 -13.65 0.29
CA GLU A 67 3.98 -14.12 1.69
C GLU A 67 5.09 -13.47 2.49
N VAL A 68 6.23 -13.15 1.87
CA VAL A 68 7.36 -12.49 2.53
C VAL A 68 7.07 -11.00 2.79
N LEU A 69 6.39 -10.34 1.85
CA LEU A 69 6.09 -8.90 1.93
C LEU A 69 4.81 -8.59 2.72
N ALA A 70 3.81 -9.48 2.72
CA ALA A 70 2.55 -9.30 3.45
C ALA A 70 2.70 -8.98 4.96
N PRO A 71 3.50 -9.73 5.75
CA PRO A 71 3.68 -9.42 7.18
C PRO A 71 4.40 -8.09 7.42
N ARG A 72 5.08 -7.53 6.41
CA ARG A 72 5.76 -6.23 6.46
C ARG A 72 4.86 -5.06 6.07
N GLY A 73 3.56 -5.30 5.90
CA GLY A 73 2.58 -4.27 5.56
C GLY A 73 2.53 -3.90 4.08
N TRP A 74 3.10 -4.72 3.20
CA TRP A 74 3.02 -4.52 1.76
C TRP A 74 1.83 -5.28 1.18
N ARG A 75 1.01 -4.58 0.38
CA ARG A 75 -0.13 -5.18 -0.32
C ARG A 75 0.09 -5.17 -1.83
N PRO A 76 -0.35 -6.22 -2.54
CA PRO A 76 -0.32 -6.22 -4.00
C PRO A 76 -1.26 -5.11 -4.51
N ASP A 77 -0.72 -4.19 -5.30
CA ASP A 77 -1.46 -3.03 -5.81
C ASP A 77 -1.83 -3.24 -7.29
N ARG A 78 -0.82 -3.33 -8.15
CA ARG A 78 -1.00 -3.49 -9.60
C ARG A 78 0.05 -4.41 -10.22
N LYS A 79 -0.24 -4.92 -11.41
CA LYS A 79 0.71 -5.75 -12.18
C LYS A 79 1.48 -4.88 -13.16
N GLY A 80 2.80 -4.91 -13.09
CA GLY A 80 3.70 -4.29 -14.06
C GLY A 80 4.21 -5.30 -15.07
N ARG A 81 4.27 -4.92 -16.34
CA ARG A 81 4.98 -5.70 -17.37
C ARG A 81 6.46 -5.33 -17.31
N LEU A 82 7.33 -6.34 -17.24
CA LEU A 82 8.77 -6.10 -17.33
C LEU A 82 9.19 -6.06 -18.81
N ALA A 83 10.31 -5.41 -19.09
CA ALA A 83 10.87 -5.35 -20.43
C ALA A 83 11.21 -6.76 -20.95
N PRO A 84 11.13 -7.00 -22.27
CA PRO A 84 11.58 -8.26 -22.87
C PRO A 84 13.07 -8.49 -22.58
N GLY A 85 13.43 -9.71 -22.18
CA GLY A 85 14.79 -10.07 -21.75
C GLY A 85 14.98 -10.16 -20.23
N HIS A 86 13.95 -9.83 -19.43
CA HIS A 86 13.96 -10.09 -17.99
C HIS A 86 13.43 -11.50 -17.67
N PHE A 87 13.96 -12.10 -16.59
CA PHE A 87 13.60 -13.43 -16.13
C PHE A 87 12.08 -13.65 -15.90
N PHE A 88 11.38 -12.59 -15.47
CA PHE A 88 9.93 -12.56 -15.35
C PHE A 88 9.30 -11.68 -16.42
N SER A 89 8.25 -12.16 -17.09
CA SER A 89 7.51 -11.39 -18.10
C SER A 89 6.59 -10.34 -17.48
N LYS A 90 6.07 -10.61 -16.29
CA LYS A 90 5.15 -9.75 -15.53
C LYS A 90 5.43 -9.92 -14.04
N GLY A 91 5.20 -8.86 -13.27
CA GLY A 91 5.40 -8.88 -11.83
C GLY A 91 4.38 -8.01 -11.11
N THR A 92 4.25 -8.25 -9.80
CA THR A 92 3.37 -7.45 -8.95
C THR A 92 4.17 -6.28 -8.37
N ILE A 93 3.61 -5.08 -8.50
CA ILE A 93 4.03 -3.88 -7.79
C ILE A 93 3.25 -3.87 -6.49
N TYR A 94 3.99 -3.76 -5.38
CA TYR A 94 3.40 -3.69 -4.06
C TYR A 94 3.34 -2.24 -3.63
N ARG A 95 2.27 -1.87 -2.93
CA ARG A 95 2.19 -0.59 -2.24
C ARG A 95 2.24 -0.87 -0.76
N ARG A 96 2.96 -0.02 -0.02
CA ARG A 96 2.84 -0.03 1.43
C ARG A 96 1.37 0.24 1.73
N THR A 97 0.72 -0.67 2.45
CA THR A 97 -0.51 -0.30 3.11
C THR A 97 -0.07 0.84 4.00
N ALA A 98 -0.54 2.06 3.74
CA ALA A 98 -0.40 3.09 4.73
C ALA A 98 -1.01 2.46 5.97
N SER A 99 -0.17 2.12 6.96
CA SER A 99 -0.68 1.88 8.29
C SER A 99 -1.56 3.09 8.53
N THR A 100 -2.84 2.87 8.75
CA THR A 100 -3.77 3.88 9.23
C THR A 100 -3.39 4.39 10.62
N ALA A 101 -2.09 4.42 10.95
CA ALA A 101 -1.50 5.27 11.97
C ALA A 101 -1.68 6.78 11.68
N ALA A 102 -2.16 7.14 10.48
CA ALA A 102 -2.68 8.48 10.18
C ALA A 102 -4.22 8.55 10.04
N SER A 103 -4.97 7.51 10.45
CA SER A 103 -6.44 7.52 10.36
C SER A 103 -7.19 7.20 11.65
N ASP A 104 -6.53 6.72 12.71
CA ASP A 104 -7.15 6.75 14.05
C ASP A 104 -7.31 8.17 14.60
N ASP A 105 -6.40 9.09 14.25
CA ASP A 105 -6.53 10.51 14.60
C ASP A 105 -7.59 11.23 13.74
N GLY A 106 -7.89 10.72 12.54
CA GLY A 106 -8.86 11.35 11.63
C GLY A 106 -10.29 11.22 12.15
N ALA A 107 -10.70 10.01 12.52
CA ALA A 107 -12.02 9.76 13.10
C ALA A 107 -12.15 10.38 14.50
N ALA A 108 -11.10 10.32 15.33
CA ALA A 108 -11.08 10.96 16.63
C ALA A 108 -11.13 12.49 16.53
N ARG A 109 -10.40 13.12 15.59
CA ARG A 109 -10.49 14.57 15.33
C ARG A 109 -11.83 14.97 14.75
N LEU A 110 -12.42 14.17 13.86
CA LEU A 110 -13.76 14.45 13.34
C LEU A 110 -14.82 14.33 14.43
N ALA A 111 -14.73 13.32 15.29
CA ALA A 111 -15.60 13.14 16.44
C ALA A 111 -15.42 14.25 17.49
N ALA A 112 -14.18 14.65 17.77
CA ALA A 112 -13.87 15.78 18.66
C ALA A 112 -14.36 17.11 18.09
N ALA A 113 -14.20 17.36 16.79
CA ALA A 113 -14.72 18.54 16.12
C ALA A 113 -16.26 18.56 16.13
N GLN A 114 -16.92 17.44 15.88
CA GLN A 114 -18.38 17.32 15.98
C GLN A 114 -18.88 17.48 17.42
N ALA A 115 -18.16 16.96 18.41
CA ALA A 115 -18.50 17.14 19.82
C ALA A 115 -18.31 18.60 20.28
N LEU A 116 -17.30 19.29 19.76
CA LEU A 116 -17.08 20.71 20.02
C LEU A 116 -18.21 21.55 19.41
N VAL A 117 -18.63 21.26 18.17
CA VAL A 117 -19.77 21.94 17.52
C VAL A 117 -21.08 21.71 18.28
N LYS A 118 -21.31 20.51 18.82
CA LYS A 118 -22.49 20.21 19.67
C LYS A 118 -22.45 20.87 21.05
N ARG A 119 -21.27 21.24 21.54
CA ARG A 119 -21.07 21.92 22.83
C ARG A 119 -21.01 23.44 22.71
N LEU A 120 -20.94 23.98 21.49
CA LEU A 120 -21.16 25.41 21.29
C LEU A 120 -22.62 25.71 21.66
N PRO A 121 -22.87 26.64 22.59
CA PRO A 121 -24.22 27.13 22.81
C PRO A 121 -24.71 27.68 21.47
N HIS A 122 -25.84 27.17 20.98
CA HIS A 122 -26.53 27.80 19.86
C HIS A 122 -26.65 29.30 20.18
N PRO A 123 -26.23 30.21 19.28
CA PRO A 123 -26.56 31.61 19.48
C PRO A 123 -28.10 31.68 19.59
N PRO A 124 -28.66 32.34 20.61
CA PRO A 124 -30.11 32.47 20.78
C PRO A 124 -30.66 33.52 19.83
N ILE A 125 -30.28 33.46 18.55
CA ILE A 125 -30.71 34.42 17.55
C ILE A 125 -31.17 33.59 16.37
N SER A 126 -32.48 33.45 16.26
CA SER A 126 -33.12 32.82 15.12
C SER A 126 -32.66 33.55 13.84
N SER A 127 -32.50 32.83 12.73
CA SER A 127 -32.03 33.41 11.45
C SER A 127 -32.85 34.64 11.01
N ASP A 128 -34.08 34.77 11.50
CA ASP A 128 -34.98 35.91 11.29
C ASP A 128 -34.51 37.21 12.00
N GLU A 129 -33.91 37.11 13.19
CA GLU A 129 -33.35 38.27 13.92
C GLU A 129 -32.06 38.78 13.27
N LEU A 130 -31.19 37.88 12.79
CA LEU A 130 -29.94 38.23 12.11
C LEU A 130 -30.18 38.99 10.79
N VAL A 131 -31.26 38.64 10.07
CA VAL A 131 -31.67 39.36 8.85
C VAL A 131 -32.30 40.73 9.21
N SER A 132 -33.02 40.80 10.32
CA SER A 132 -33.67 42.04 10.79
C SER A 132 -32.68 43.07 11.35
N GLU A 133 -31.66 42.65 12.10
CA GLU A 133 -30.57 43.53 12.54
C GLU A 133 -29.75 44.07 11.37
N ARG A 134 -29.46 43.21 10.38
CA ARG A 134 -28.69 43.61 9.20
C ARG A 134 -29.45 44.61 8.32
N ARG A 135 -30.78 44.57 8.30
CA ARG A 135 -31.62 45.57 7.60
C ARG A 135 -31.62 46.92 8.34
N ARG A 136 -31.70 46.91 9.68
CA ARG A 136 -31.61 48.14 10.50
C ARG A 136 -30.25 48.82 10.44
N ALA A 137 -29.16 48.06 10.34
CA ALA A 137 -27.81 48.62 10.23
C ALA A 137 -27.58 49.33 8.89
N PHE A 138 -28.25 48.91 7.82
CA PHE A 138 -28.12 49.51 6.49
C PHE A 138 -29.07 50.68 6.22
N GLU A 139 -30.17 50.81 6.96
CA GLU A 139 -31.12 51.95 6.84
C GLU A 139 -30.78 53.14 7.75
N GLY A 140 -29.70 53.05 8.54
CA GLY A 140 -29.25 54.10 9.47
C GLY A 140 -28.13 55.02 8.95
N GLU A 141 -27.52 54.70 7.81
CA GLU A 141 -26.46 55.52 7.21
C GLU A 141 -27.03 56.21 5.97
N ARG A 142 -27.33 57.51 6.15
CA ARG A 142 -27.91 58.42 5.14
C ARG A 142 -27.07 58.53 3.88
#